data_AF-E7BTN7-F1
#
_entry.id   AF-E7BTN7-F1
#
_cell.length_a   1.000
_cell.length_b   1.000
_cell.length_c   1.000
_cell.angle_alpha   90.00
_cell.angle_beta   90.00
_cell.angle_gamma   90.00
#
_symmetry.space_group_name_H-M   'P 1'
#
loop_
_entity.id
_entity.type
_entity.pdbx_description
1 polymer ?
#
loop_
_entity_poly.entity_id
_entity_poly.type
_entity_poly.pdbx_seq_one_letter_code
_entity_poly.pdbx_strand_id
1 'polypeptide(L)'
;GSDPLHVRPIAHAIWDPHFGQPAVEAFTRGGASGPVNISTSGVYQWWYTIGLRSNQELYVASLFLTILASVFLFAGWLHLQPKFQPSLSWFKNAESRLNHHLSGLFGVSSLAWTGHLVHVAIPESRGQHVGWDNFLTTLPHPEGLTPFFSGNWAAYAQNPDTASHIFSTSEGSGTAILTFLGGFHPQTQSLWLTDIAHHHLAIAVLFIIAGHQYRTNFGIGHSLQEILDAHTPPAGGLGSGHKGLFDTVNNSLHFQLGLALASVGTITSLVAQHIYSLPPYAFLAQDFTTQAALYTHHQYIAGFILCGAFAHGAIFFIRDYDPEQNKGNVLARILDHKEAIISHLSWVTLFLGFHTLGLYVHNDVVQAFGTPEKQILIEPVFAQWIQASHGKSGYGFDLLLSSSNSPAFYASQSLWLPGWLEAINNNTNSLFLTIGPGDFLVHHAIALGLHTTTLILVKGALDARGSKLMPDKKDFGYSFPC
;
A
#
# COMPACT_ATOMS: atom_id res chain seq x y z
N GLY A 1 -1.55 -20.62 18.78
CA GLY A 1 -0.64 -21.76 19.02
C GLY A 1 0.53 -21.28 19.85
N SER A 2 1.10 -22.12 20.70
CA SER A 2 2.13 -21.73 21.67
C SER A 2 3.51 -21.44 21.07
N ASP A 3 3.77 -21.83 19.81
CA ASP A 3 5.08 -21.70 19.17
C ASP A 3 4.99 -21.24 17.70
N PRO A 4 4.88 -19.92 17.45
CA PRO A 4 4.74 -19.35 16.11
C PRO A 4 6.04 -19.39 15.27
N LEU A 5 7.19 -19.73 15.86
CA LEU A 5 8.47 -19.78 15.14
C LEU A 5 8.75 -21.15 14.54
N HIS A 6 8.37 -22.24 15.23
CA HIS A 6 8.69 -23.60 14.77
C HIS A 6 7.50 -24.33 14.13
N VAL A 7 6.25 -23.96 14.47
CA VAL A 7 5.07 -24.58 13.87
C VAL A 7 4.80 -23.97 12.49
N ARG A 8 4.85 -24.80 11.45
CA ARG A 8 4.55 -24.37 10.08
C ARG A 8 3.04 -24.16 9.89
N PRO A 9 2.58 -22.99 9.42
CA PRO A 9 1.17 -22.73 9.17
C PRO A 9 0.57 -23.71 8.15
N ILE A 10 -0.59 -24.29 8.46
CA ILE A 10 -1.30 -25.20 7.55
C ILE A 10 -2.36 -24.40 6.79
N ALA A 11 -2.40 -24.54 5.46
CA ALA A 11 -3.44 -23.94 4.63
C ALA A 11 -4.74 -24.77 4.70
N HIS A 12 -4.66 -26.04 4.31
CA HIS A 12 -5.77 -26.99 4.32
C HIS A 12 -5.25 -28.43 4.16
N ALA A 13 -6.11 -29.40 4.47
CA ALA A 13 -5.86 -30.82 4.19
C ALA A 13 -5.87 -31.10 2.69
N ILE A 14 -5.08 -32.09 2.26
CA ILE A 14 -5.08 -32.60 0.89
C ILE A 14 -5.91 -33.88 0.87
N TRP A 15 -6.89 -33.91 -0.03
CA TRP A 15 -7.65 -35.12 -0.36
C TRP A 15 -7.52 -35.38 -1.85
N ASP A 16 -6.53 -36.19 -2.23
CA ASP A 16 -6.29 -36.61 -3.61
C ASP A 16 -6.18 -38.14 -3.69
N PRO A 17 -7.18 -38.84 -4.25
CA PRO A 17 -7.18 -40.30 -4.32
C PRO A 17 -6.09 -40.87 -5.25
N HIS A 18 -5.42 -40.04 -6.04
CA HIS A 18 -4.32 -40.46 -6.92
C HIS A 18 -2.96 -40.47 -6.22
N PHE A 19 -2.87 -39.95 -4.98
CA PHE A 19 -1.63 -39.97 -4.23
C PHE A 19 -1.24 -41.41 -3.89
N GLY A 20 -0.08 -41.83 -4.39
CA GLY A 20 0.58 -43.02 -3.85
C GLY A 20 1.00 -42.80 -2.40
N GLN A 21 1.15 -43.89 -1.65
CA GLN A 21 1.56 -43.85 -0.24
C GLN A 21 2.81 -42.98 0.04
N PRO A 22 3.86 -42.97 -0.81
CA PRO A 22 5.02 -42.09 -0.59
C PRO A 22 4.66 -40.59 -0.65
N ALA A 23 3.71 -40.20 -1.49
CA ALA A 23 3.24 -38.81 -1.56
C ALA A 23 2.42 -38.46 -0.32
N VAL A 24 1.55 -39.36 0.14
CA VAL A 24 0.80 -39.19 1.40
C VAL A 24 1.77 -38.93 2.56
N GLU A 25 2.83 -39.72 2.67
CA GLU A 25 3.86 -39.56 3.72
C GLU A 25 4.62 -38.24 3.57
N ALA A 26 5.06 -37.88 2.36
CA ALA A 26 5.81 -36.64 2.12
C ALA A 26 4.99 -35.37 2.42
N PHE A 27 3.68 -35.40 2.18
CA PHE A 27 2.78 -34.28 2.45
C PHE A 27 2.18 -34.31 3.87
N THR A 28 2.36 -35.38 4.63
CA THR A 28 1.99 -35.44 6.05
C THR A 28 3.06 -34.75 6.89
N ARG A 29 2.92 -33.43 7.04
CA ARG A 29 3.94 -32.54 7.65
C ARG A 29 3.29 -31.46 8.52
N GLY A 30 4.11 -30.66 9.20
CA GLY A 30 3.61 -29.57 10.06
C GLY A 30 2.88 -30.05 11.31
N GLY A 31 3.16 -31.28 11.76
CA GLY A 31 2.50 -31.88 12.92
C GLY A 31 1.09 -32.43 12.65
N ALA A 32 0.63 -32.42 11.39
CA ALA A 32 -0.66 -32.98 11.00
C ALA A 32 -0.62 -34.52 10.96
N SER A 33 -1.77 -35.16 11.22
CA SER A 33 -1.94 -36.62 11.10
C SER A 33 -2.23 -37.11 9.67
N GLY A 34 -2.22 -36.20 8.69
CA GLY A 34 -2.44 -36.53 7.29
C GLY A 34 -1.90 -35.45 6.34
N PRO A 35 -2.04 -35.66 5.02
CA PRO A 35 -1.49 -34.76 4.00
C PRO A 35 -2.02 -33.33 4.09
N VAL A 36 -1.13 -32.34 4.05
CA VAL A 36 -1.48 -30.91 4.14
C VAL A 36 -0.63 -30.03 3.23
N ASN A 37 -1.22 -28.90 2.84
CA ASN A 37 -0.49 -27.78 2.26
C ASN A 37 -0.02 -26.81 3.34
N ILE A 38 1.21 -26.33 3.23
CA ILE A 38 1.74 -25.27 4.09
C ILE A 38 1.29 -23.93 3.53
N SER A 39 0.78 -23.06 4.39
CA SER A 39 0.33 -21.72 4.01
C SER A 39 1.52 -20.76 3.92
N THR A 40 1.58 -20.00 2.83
CA THR A 40 2.56 -18.94 2.60
C THR A 40 1.90 -17.57 2.43
N SER A 41 0.64 -17.44 2.87
CA SER A 41 -0.20 -16.25 2.66
C SER A 41 -0.10 -15.21 3.77
N GLY A 42 0.49 -15.53 4.92
CA GLY A 42 0.62 -14.62 6.06
C GLY A 42 -0.63 -14.46 6.93
N VAL A 43 -1.72 -15.18 6.63
CA VAL A 43 -2.99 -15.05 7.38
C VAL A 43 -2.86 -15.47 8.85
N TYR A 44 -1.97 -16.42 9.18
CA TYR A 44 -1.71 -16.81 10.57
C TYR A 44 -1.09 -15.65 11.36
N GLN A 45 -0.06 -15.02 10.80
CA GLN A 45 0.62 -13.87 11.42
C GLN A 45 -0.35 -12.69 11.57
N TRP A 46 -1.15 -12.41 10.54
CA TRP A 46 -2.15 -11.34 10.60
C TRP A 46 -3.21 -11.60 11.67
N TRP A 47 -3.89 -12.74 11.63
CA TRP A 47 -4.94 -13.10 12.59
C TRP A 47 -4.44 -13.16 14.03
N TYR A 48 -3.24 -13.70 14.23
CA TYR A 48 -2.60 -13.72 15.53
C TYR A 48 -2.29 -12.30 16.03
N THR A 49 -1.78 -11.42 15.17
CA THR A 49 -1.48 -10.03 15.54
C THR A 49 -2.73 -9.27 15.96
N ILE A 50 -3.87 -9.50 15.30
CA ILE A 50 -5.13 -8.78 15.58
C ILE A 50 -5.96 -9.39 16.71
N GLY A 51 -5.44 -10.41 17.41
CA GLY A 51 -6.04 -10.95 18.63
C GLY A 51 -6.76 -12.30 18.50
N LEU A 52 -6.76 -12.96 17.34
CA LEU A 52 -7.36 -14.30 17.24
C LEU A 52 -6.43 -15.35 17.87
N ARG A 53 -6.98 -16.22 18.71
CA ARG A 53 -6.24 -17.22 19.50
C ARG A 53 -6.78 -18.64 19.33
N SER A 54 -8.04 -18.82 18.94
CA SER A 54 -8.68 -20.13 18.85
C SER A 54 -9.35 -20.42 17.50
N ASN A 55 -9.53 -21.71 17.21
CA ASN A 55 -10.28 -22.15 16.02
C ASN A 55 -11.75 -21.73 16.07
N GLN A 56 -12.32 -21.62 17.27
CA GLN A 56 -13.71 -21.18 17.43
C GLN A 56 -13.89 -19.73 16.99
N GLU A 57 -12.94 -18.85 17.29
CA GLU A 57 -12.98 -17.45 16.83
C GLU A 57 -12.86 -17.36 15.31
N LEU A 58 -11.96 -18.14 14.70
CA LEU A 58 -11.84 -18.22 13.24
C LEU A 58 -13.12 -18.75 12.59
N TYR A 59 -13.75 -19.75 13.20
CA TYR A 59 -15.03 -20.28 12.74
C TYR A 59 -16.14 -19.22 12.79
N VAL A 60 -16.28 -18.52 13.91
CA VAL A 60 -17.27 -17.43 14.05
C VAL A 60 -17.00 -16.30 13.06
N ALA A 61 -15.73 -15.92 12.85
CA ALA A 61 -15.36 -14.93 11.84
C ALA A 61 -15.73 -15.38 10.42
N SER A 62 -15.53 -16.66 10.08
CA SER A 62 -15.92 -17.20 8.77
C SER A 62 -17.44 -17.17 8.55
N LEU A 63 -18.23 -17.47 9.58
CA LEU A 63 -19.69 -17.38 9.52
C LEU A 63 -20.15 -15.92 9.36
N PHE A 64 -19.54 -15.00 10.11
CA PHE A 64 -19.82 -13.57 9.98
C PHE A 64 -19.57 -13.08 8.53
N LEU A 65 -18.42 -13.43 7.93
CA LEU A 65 -18.12 -13.05 6.54
C LEU A 65 -19.09 -13.68 5.54
N THR A 66 -19.56 -14.91 5.79
CA THR A 66 -20.57 -15.58 4.94
C THR A 66 -21.93 -14.88 5.01
N ILE A 67 -22.35 -14.48 6.21
CA ILE A 67 -23.58 -13.69 6.41
C ILE A 67 -23.44 -12.33 5.72
N LEU A 68 -22.30 -11.65 5.90
CA LEU A 68 -22.03 -10.36 5.27
C LEU A 68 -22.03 -10.45 3.74
N ALA A 69 -21.44 -11.49 3.16
CA ALA A 69 -21.49 -11.75 1.72
C ALA A 69 -22.95 -11.94 1.25
N SER A 70 -23.76 -12.68 2.02
CA SER A 70 -25.19 -12.86 1.72
C SER A 70 -25.96 -11.54 1.76
N VAL A 71 -25.66 -10.67 2.72
CA VAL A 71 -26.22 -9.31 2.81
C VAL A 71 -25.84 -8.47 1.59
N PHE A 72 -24.58 -8.49 1.15
CA PHE A 72 -24.14 -7.74 -0.03
C PHE A 72 -24.78 -8.26 -1.33
N LEU A 73 -24.91 -9.59 -1.49
CA LEU A 73 -25.62 -10.17 -2.64
C LEU A 73 -27.09 -9.77 -2.65
N PHE A 74 -27.75 -9.81 -1.49
CA PHE A 74 -29.12 -9.35 -1.35
C PHE A 74 -29.26 -7.85 -1.64
N ALA A 75 -28.35 -7.02 -1.14
CA ALA A 75 -28.35 -5.58 -1.42
C ALA A 75 -28.16 -5.30 -2.92
N GLY A 76 -27.28 -6.06 -3.60
CA GLY A 76 -27.12 -5.99 -5.05
C GLY A 76 -28.42 -6.33 -5.80
N TRP A 77 -29.07 -7.43 -5.43
CA TRP A 77 -30.39 -7.78 -5.98
C TRP A 77 -31.45 -6.73 -5.68
N LEU A 78 -31.47 -6.18 -4.46
CA LEU A 78 -32.45 -5.19 -4.01
C LEU A 78 -32.34 -3.90 -4.83
N HIS A 79 -31.13 -3.39 -5.06
CA HIS A 79 -30.89 -2.17 -5.84
C HIS A 79 -31.08 -2.35 -7.35
N LEU A 80 -31.35 -3.57 -7.82
CA LEU A 80 -31.85 -3.82 -9.18
C LEU A 80 -33.39 -3.84 -9.25
N GLN A 81 -34.10 -3.84 -8.12
CA GLN A 81 -35.55 -3.81 -8.12
C GLN A 81 -36.07 -2.42 -8.51
N PRO A 82 -37.17 -2.30 -9.28
CA PRO A 82 -37.64 -1.02 -9.82
C PRO A 82 -37.86 0.09 -8.78
N LYS A 83 -38.22 -0.26 -7.54
CA LYS A 83 -38.45 0.71 -6.46
C LYS A 83 -37.17 1.24 -5.81
N PHE A 84 -36.06 0.51 -5.91
CA PHE A 84 -34.80 0.81 -5.20
C PHE A 84 -33.63 1.10 -6.15
N GLN A 85 -33.89 1.14 -7.46
CA GLN A 85 -32.90 1.48 -8.47
C GLN A 85 -32.47 2.94 -8.33
N PRO A 86 -31.18 3.22 -8.07
CA PRO A 86 -30.70 4.59 -7.96
C PRO A 86 -30.76 5.32 -9.31
N SER A 87 -31.09 6.61 -9.26
CA SER A 87 -31.09 7.48 -10.45
C SER A 87 -29.67 7.80 -10.94
N LEU A 88 -29.54 8.27 -12.19
CA LEU A 88 -28.24 8.66 -12.74
C LEU A 88 -27.58 9.83 -11.98
N SER A 89 -28.39 10.78 -11.49
CA SER A 89 -27.86 11.91 -10.71
C SER A 89 -27.25 11.45 -9.37
N TRP A 90 -27.75 10.35 -8.80
CA TRP A 90 -27.14 9.73 -7.62
C TRP A 90 -25.72 9.23 -7.91
N PHE A 91 -25.51 8.54 -9.04
CA PHE A 91 -24.18 8.03 -9.43
C PHE A 91 -23.18 9.15 -9.78
N LYS A 92 -23.68 10.29 -10.28
CA LYS A 92 -22.86 11.45 -10.66
C LYS A 92 -22.61 12.44 -9.51
N ASN A 93 -23.16 12.21 -8.32
CA ASN A 93 -22.93 13.07 -7.16
C ASN A 93 -21.56 12.78 -6.52
N ALA A 94 -20.51 13.35 -7.12
CA ALA A 94 -19.12 13.12 -6.73
C ALA A 94 -18.81 13.68 -5.33
N GLU A 95 -19.26 14.89 -5.00
CA GLU A 95 -19.04 15.51 -3.71
C GLU A 95 -19.62 14.69 -2.55
N SER A 96 -20.89 14.26 -2.68
CA SER A 96 -21.51 13.42 -1.66
C SER A 96 -20.75 12.11 -1.51
N ARG A 97 -20.40 11.45 -2.62
CA ARG A 97 -19.65 10.18 -2.58
C ARG A 97 -18.29 10.34 -1.91
N LEU A 98 -17.53 11.38 -2.25
CA LEU A 98 -16.23 11.66 -1.64
C LEU A 98 -16.34 11.96 -0.14
N ASN A 99 -17.31 12.78 0.28
CA ASN A 99 -17.52 13.04 1.70
C ASN A 99 -17.81 11.76 2.48
N HIS A 100 -18.73 10.91 1.98
CA HIS A 100 -19.10 9.65 2.65
C HIS A 100 -17.96 8.62 2.62
N HIS A 101 -17.16 8.58 1.55
CA HIS A 101 -16.03 7.65 1.46
C HIS A 101 -14.86 8.10 2.35
N LEU A 102 -14.51 9.39 2.33
CA LEU A 102 -13.45 9.92 3.19
C LEU A 102 -13.87 9.79 4.66
N SER A 103 -15.01 10.35 5.06
CA SER A 103 -15.40 10.33 6.48
C SER A 103 -15.90 8.98 6.95
N GLY A 104 -16.82 8.35 6.23
CA GLY A 104 -17.45 7.08 6.62
C GLY A 104 -16.58 5.88 6.31
N LEU A 105 -16.30 5.64 5.02
CA LEU A 105 -15.58 4.43 4.61
C LEU A 105 -14.14 4.40 5.13
N PHE A 106 -13.39 5.50 5.08
CA PHE A 106 -12.01 5.53 5.57
C PHE A 106 -11.94 5.99 7.02
N GLY A 107 -12.52 7.15 7.36
CA GLY A 107 -12.45 7.73 8.69
C GLY A 107 -13.06 6.86 9.78
N VAL A 108 -14.37 6.56 9.69
CA VAL A 108 -15.09 5.76 10.70
C VAL A 108 -14.58 4.33 10.73
N SER A 109 -14.25 3.71 9.59
CA SER A 109 -13.66 2.35 9.60
C SER A 109 -12.28 2.33 10.26
N SER A 110 -11.43 3.34 10.02
CA SER A 110 -10.12 3.43 10.67
C SER A 110 -10.27 3.67 12.19
N LEU A 111 -11.23 4.51 12.60
CA LEU A 111 -11.57 4.71 14.01
C LEU A 111 -12.07 3.41 14.67
N ALA A 112 -12.95 2.67 13.98
CA ALA A 112 -13.43 1.37 14.45
C ALA A 112 -12.29 0.35 14.56
N TRP A 113 -11.33 0.39 13.62
CA TRP A 113 -10.13 -0.44 13.69
C TRP A 113 -9.21 -0.07 14.86
N THR A 114 -9.03 1.21 15.17
CA THR A 114 -8.40 1.62 16.44
C THR A 114 -9.13 1.01 17.63
N GLY A 115 -10.46 1.06 17.65
CA GLY A 115 -11.27 0.43 18.69
C GLY A 115 -10.97 -1.06 18.82
N HIS A 116 -10.93 -1.80 17.71
CA HIS A 116 -10.55 -3.22 17.70
C HIS A 116 -9.14 -3.44 18.25
N LEU A 117 -8.16 -2.65 17.81
CA LEU A 117 -6.77 -2.81 18.27
C LEU A 117 -6.61 -2.53 19.77
N VAL A 118 -7.21 -1.44 20.25
CA VAL A 118 -7.14 -1.00 21.65
C VAL A 118 -7.85 -1.96 22.59
N HIS A 119 -9.00 -2.48 22.19
CA HIS A 119 -9.82 -3.29 23.09
C HIS A 119 -9.64 -4.80 22.94
N VAL A 120 -9.13 -5.30 21.82
CA VAL A 120 -8.98 -6.74 21.57
C VAL A 120 -7.52 -7.09 21.29
N ALA A 121 -6.92 -6.53 20.23
CA ALA A 121 -5.60 -6.96 19.80
C ALA A 121 -4.50 -6.71 20.86
N ILE A 122 -4.48 -5.51 21.46
CA ILE A 122 -3.50 -5.14 22.49
C ILE A 122 -3.68 -5.99 23.76
N PRO A 123 -4.89 -6.13 24.36
CA PRO A 123 -5.09 -7.05 25.48
C PRO A 123 -4.68 -8.49 25.18
N GLU A 124 -5.07 -9.04 24.02
CA GLU A 124 -4.69 -10.40 23.60
C GLU A 124 -3.18 -10.53 23.37
N SER A 125 -2.50 -9.46 22.96
CA SER A 125 -1.04 -9.44 22.86
C SER A 125 -0.34 -9.41 24.23
N ARG A 126 -1.08 -9.10 25.31
CA ARG A 126 -0.63 -9.09 26.70
C ARG A 126 -1.15 -10.30 27.50
N GLY A 127 -1.71 -11.30 26.82
CA GLY A 127 -2.26 -12.51 27.44
C GLY A 127 -3.58 -12.30 28.20
N GLN A 128 -4.27 -11.18 27.96
CA GLN A 128 -5.58 -10.88 28.52
C GLN A 128 -6.67 -11.18 27.48
N HIS A 129 -7.50 -12.18 27.75
CA HIS A 129 -8.59 -12.53 26.84
C HIS A 129 -9.69 -11.48 26.84
N VAL A 130 -10.04 -10.97 25.65
CA VAL A 130 -11.18 -10.06 25.46
C VAL A 130 -12.06 -10.53 24.30
N GLY A 131 -13.30 -10.89 24.64
CA GLY A 131 -14.30 -11.37 23.71
C GLY A 131 -15.63 -10.61 23.82
N TRP A 132 -16.60 -11.02 23.01
CA TRP A 132 -17.95 -10.44 23.02
C TRP A 132 -18.67 -10.56 24.38
N ASP A 133 -18.28 -11.55 25.18
CA ASP A 133 -18.83 -11.86 26.49
C ASP A 133 -18.34 -10.91 27.59
N ASN A 134 -17.14 -10.33 27.47
CA ASN A 134 -16.53 -9.53 28.53
C ASN A 134 -16.02 -8.13 28.09
N PHE A 135 -16.00 -7.80 26.79
CA PHE A 135 -15.49 -6.52 26.27
C PHE A 135 -16.17 -5.28 26.90
N LEU A 136 -17.46 -5.37 27.24
CA LEU A 136 -18.19 -4.25 27.85
C LEU A 136 -17.80 -3.99 29.31
N THR A 137 -17.19 -4.96 29.97
CA THR A 137 -16.79 -4.88 31.39
C THR A 137 -15.28 -4.79 31.56
N THR A 138 -14.50 -5.11 30.53
CA THR A 138 -13.05 -5.04 30.54
C THR A 138 -12.58 -3.68 30.02
N LEU A 139 -11.92 -2.90 30.88
CA LEU A 139 -11.36 -1.62 30.46
C LEU A 139 -10.09 -1.83 29.62
N PRO A 140 -9.95 -1.13 28.47
CA PRO A 140 -8.73 -1.20 27.66
C PRO A 140 -7.54 -0.47 28.31
N HIS A 141 -7.81 0.48 29.21
CA HIS A 141 -6.81 1.22 29.97
C HIS A 141 -7.25 1.38 31.43
N PRO A 142 -6.36 1.27 32.43
CA PRO A 142 -6.73 1.33 33.85
C PRO A 142 -7.52 2.58 34.27
N GLU A 143 -7.20 3.73 33.68
CA GLU A 143 -7.87 5.01 33.98
C GLU A 143 -9.19 5.24 33.22
N GLY A 144 -9.60 4.27 32.39
CA GLY A 144 -10.80 4.37 31.56
C GLY A 144 -10.78 5.59 30.65
N LEU A 145 -11.94 6.21 30.44
CA LEU A 145 -12.10 7.39 29.56
C LEU A 145 -11.85 8.74 30.26
N THR A 146 -11.55 8.74 31.56
CA THR A 146 -11.37 9.98 32.32
C THR A 146 -10.28 10.89 31.72
N PRO A 147 -9.08 10.38 31.36
CA PRO A 147 -8.03 11.21 30.75
C PRO A 147 -8.40 11.75 29.37
N PHE A 148 -9.27 11.04 28.64
CA PHE A 148 -9.75 11.51 27.34
C PHE A 148 -10.58 12.79 27.49
N PHE A 149 -11.59 12.78 28.38
CA PHE A 149 -12.48 13.93 28.58
C PHE A 149 -11.82 15.08 29.35
N SER A 150 -10.81 14.80 30.17
CA SER A 150 -10.04 15.85 30.85
C SER A 150 -8.96 16.48 29.97
N GLY A 151 -8.72 15.96 28.76
CA GLY A 151 -7.68 16.42 27.85
C GLY A 151 -6.26 15.95 28.21
N ASN A 152 -6.10 15.08 29.20
CA ASN A 152 -4.79 14.50 29.59
C ASN A 152 -4.48 13.26 28.75
N TRP A 153 -4.41 13.39 27.42
CA TRP A 153 -4.23 12.25 26.51
C TRP A 153 -2.88 11.55 26.65
N ALA A 154 -1.88 12.24 27.20
CA ALA A 154 -0.56 11.69 27.45
C ALA A 154 -0.60 10.47 28.39
N ALA A 155 -1.62 10.35 29.25
CA ALA A 155 -1.81 9.19 30.12
C ALA A 155 -1.84 7.86 29.33
N TYR A 156 -2.46 7.85 28.15
CA TYR A 156 -2.61 6.64 27.31
C TYR A 156 -1.31 6.15 26.64
N ALA A 157 -0.25 6.96 26.69
CA ALA A 157 1.07 6.61 26.16
C ALA A 157 2.05 6.12 27.23
N GLN A 158 1.66 6.16 28.51
CA GLN A 158 2.54 5.83 29.62
C GLN A 158 2.66 4.31 29.79
N ASN A 159 3.85 3.85 30.23
CA ASN A 159 4.15 2.44 30.46
C ASN A 159 3.89 1.56 29.23
N PRO A 160 4.63 1.76 28.11
CA PRO A 160 4.57 0.87 26.96
C PRO A 160 5.05 -0.55 27.32
N ASP A 161 4.76 -1.51 26.44
CA ASP A 161 5.34 -2.85 26.53
C ASP A 161 6.87 -2.77 26.50
N THR A 162 7.55 -3.52 27.37
CA THR A 162 9.00 -3.40 27.52
C THR A 162 9.74 -4.12 26.40
N ALA A 163 11.05 -3.85 26.26
CA ALA A 163 11.90 -4.58 25.31
C ALA A 163 11.97 -6.11 25.59
N SER A 164 11.63 -6.54 26.81
CA SER A 164 11.57 -7.94 27.23
C SER A 164 10.16 -8.53 27.18
N HIS A 165 9.17 -7.81 26.62
CA HIS A 165 7.81 -8.30 26.52
C HIS A 165 7.74 -9.59 25.68
N ILE A 166 7.00 -10.57 26.18
CA ILE A 166 6.72 -11.82 25.48
C ILE A 166 5.30 -11.75 24.92
N PHE A 167 5.20 -11.65 23.60
CA PHE A 167 3.94 -11.47 22.90
C PHE A 167 2.94 -12.59 23.20
N SER A 168 1.69 -12.20 23.48
CA SER A 168 0.59 -13.03 23.96
C SER A 168 0.70 -13.50 25.41
N THR A 169 1.52 -12.83 26.24
CA THR A 169 1.63 -13.07 27.69
C THR A 169 1.68 -11.76 28.46
N SER A 170 1.47 -11.79 29.78
CA SER A 170 1.60 -10.60 30.64
C SER A 170 3.04 -10.30 31.06
N GLU A 171 4.02 -11.10 30.61
CA GLU A 171 5.42 -10.92 30.98
C GLU A 171 6.02 -9.74 30.21
N GLY A 172 6.44 -8.70 30.92
CA GLY A 172 6.95 -7.46 30.32
C GLY A 172 5.89 -6.58 29.66
N SER A 173 4.60 -6.90 29.81
CA SER A 173 3.52 -6.09 29.24
C SER A 173 3.33 -4.78 30.00
N GLY A 174 3.07 -3.72 29.25
CA GLY A 174 2.72 -2.41 29.76
C GLY A 174 1.21 -2.18 29.87
N THR A 175 0.81 -0.92 29.99
CA THR A 175 -0.60 -0.48 30.02
C THR A 175 -0.94 0.54 28.94
N ALA A 176 0.06 1.11 28.26
CA ALA A 176 -0.18 2.05 27.17
C ALA A 176 -1.08 1.45 26.09
N ILE A 177 -1.94 2.27 25.50
CA ILE A 177 -2.81 1.89 24.38
C ILE A 177 -2.53 2.69 23.12
N LEU A 178 -1.86 3.85 23.24
CA LEU A 178 -1.53 4.73 22.12
C LEU A 178 -0.11 5.25 22.31
N THR A 179 0.84 4.79 21.52
CA THR A 179 2.26 5.17 21.64
C THR A 179 2.80 5.76 20.35
N PHE A 180 4.06 6.21 20.38
CA PHE A 180 4.78 6.68 19.21
C PHE A 180 6.26 6.30 19.32
N LEU A 181 6.51 5.01 19.57
CA LEU A 181 7.83 4.48 19.92
C LEU A 181 8.78 4.46 18.72
N GLY A 182 8.26 4.11 17.54
CA GLY A 182 9.09 3.83 16.37
C GLY A 182 9.84 2.50 16.49
N GLY A 183 10.42 2.06 15.36
CA GLY A 183 11.15 0.80 15.30
C GLY A 183 10.24 -0.43 15.42
N PHE A 184 10.77 -1.50 16.00
CA PHE A 184 10.13 -2.81 16.07
C PHE A 184 10.11 -3.37 17.49
N HIS A 185 9.07 -4.16 17.80
CA HIS A 185 9.03 -4.98 19.00
C HIS A 185 10.14 -6.05 18.95
N PRO A 186 11.05 -6.13 19.94
CA PRO A 186 12.28 -6.94 19.83
C PRO A 186 12.05 -8.44 19.61
N GLN A 187 11.02 -9.03 20.24
CA GLN A 187 10.74 -10.45 20.05
C GLN A 187 10.11 -10.76 18.67
N THR A 188 9.05 -10.04 18.31
CA THR A 188 8.27 -10.33 17.10
C THR A 188 8.92 -9.80 15.82
N GLN A 189 9.85 -8.84 15.94
CA GLN A 189 10.46 -8.10 14.81
C GLN A 189 9.41 -7.42 13.92
N SER A 190 8.32 -6.93 14.54
CA SER A 190 7.21 -6.25 13.88
C SER A 190 6.95 -4.88 14.50
N LEU A 191 6.17 -4.04 13.82
CA LEU A 191 5.68 -2.78 14.37
C LEU A 191 4.93 -3.00 15.70
N TRP A 192 5.00 -2.02 16.59
CA TRP A 192 4.29 -2.03 17.86
C TRP A 192 2.78 -1.89 17.65
N LEU A 193 1.97 -2.74 18.29
CA LEU A 193 0.50 -2.69 18.18
C LEU A 193 -0.08 -1.35 18.64
N THR A 194 0.49 -0.76 19.68
CA THR A 194 0.11 0.56 20.22
C THR A 194 0.44 1.70 19.25
N ASP A 195 1.53 1.59 18.47
CA ASP A 195 1.84 2.54 17.39
C ASP A 195 0.87 2.35 16.21
N ILE A 196 0.51 1.12 15.84
CA ILE A 196 -0.49 0.84 14.79
C ILE A 196 -1.87 1.39 15.19
N ALA A 197 -2.27 1.21 16.46
CA ALA A 197 -3.53 1.73 17.00
C ALA A 197 -3.58 3.26 16.94
N HIS A 198 -2.49 3.91 17.36
CA HIS A 198 -2.36 5.36 17.30
C HIS A 198 -2.32 5.89 15.87
N HIS A 199 -1.63 5.20 14.95
CA HIS A 199 -1.65 5.53 13.53
C HIS A 199 -3.07 5.54 12.97
N HIS A 200 -3.87 4.50 13.24
CA HIS A 200 -5.25 4.43 12.77
C HIS A 200 -6.12 5.53 13.38
N LEU A 201 -5.91 5.87 14.66
CA LEU A 201 -6.65 6.95 15.30
C LEU A 201 -6.34 8.29 14.65
N ALA A 202 -5.07 8.55 14.36
CA ALA A 202 -4.62 9.79 13.73
C ALA A 202 -5.18 9.93 12.31
N ILE A 203 -5.06 8.90 11.47
CA ILE A 203 -5.60 8.96 10.10
C ILE A 203 -7.14 8.97 10.08
N ALA A 204 -7.80 8.35 11.05
CA ALA A 204 -9.25 8.41 11.19
C ALA A 204 -9.72 9.86 11.36
N VAL A 205 -9.09 10.62 12.26
CA VAL A 205 -9.40 12.05 12.45
C VAL A 205 -9.15 12.84 11.17
N LEU A 206 -8.02 12.61 10.50
CA LEU A 206 -7.71 13.28 9.22
C LEU A 206 -8.78 13.02 8.16
N PHE A 207 -9.20 11.77 7.99
CA PHE A 207 -10.19 11.38 6.98
C PHE A 207 -11.60 11.84 7.34
N ILE A 208 -11.99 11.80 8.62
CA ILE A 208 -13.27 12.37 9.09
C ILE A 208 -13.32 13.86 8.76
N ILE A 209 -12.28 14.63 9.09
CA ILE A 209 -12.23 16.07 8.78
C ILE A 209 -12.24 16.29 7.27
N ALA A 210 -11.42 15.58 6.51
CA ALA A 210 -11.36 15.71 5.04
C ALA A 210 -12.71 15.40 4.36
N GLY A 211 -13.48 14.45 4.90
CA GLY A 211 -14.81 14.11 4.41
C GLY A 211 -15.91 15.15 4.69
N HIS A 212 -15.59 16.30 5.30
CA HIS A 212 -16.49 17.43 5.48
C HIS A 212 -16.14 18.63 4.58
N GLN A 213 -15.27 18.44 3.59
CA GLN A 213 -14.79 19.51 2.71
C GLN A 213 -15.78 19.87 1.59
N TYR A 214 -16.44 18.88 0.97
CA TYR A 214 -17.21 19.12 -0.26
C TYR A 214 -18.68 19.47 0.01
N ARG A 215 -19.25 20.33 -0.83
CA ARG A 215 -20.61 20.85 -0.65
C ARG A 215 -21.63 19.75 -0.89
N THR A 216 -22.60 19.65 0.01
CA THR A 216 -23.75 18.73 -0.10
C THR A 216 -25.06 19.51 0.02
N ASN A 217 -26.18 18.84 0.30
CA ASN A 217 -27.48 19.46 0.54
C ASN A 217 -27.52 20.39 1.77
N PHE A 218 -26.49 20.40 2.61
CA PHE A 218 -26.38 21.31 3.76
C PHE A 218 -25.88 22.72 3.39
N GLY A 219 -25.56 22.99 2.12
CA GLY A 219 -25.28 24.34 1.60
C GLY A 219 -23.89 24.90 1.94
N ILE A 220 -23.08 24.19 2.74
CA ILE A 220 -21.70 24.58 3.10
C ILE A 220 -20.72 23.55 2.52
N GLY A 221 -19.55 24.03 2.06
CA GLY A 221 -18.47 23.22 1.48
C GLY A 221 -18.08 23.67 0.06
N HIS A 222 -17.14 22.96 -0.55
CA HIS A 222 -16.60 23.27 -1.87
C HIS A 222 -17.28 22.50 -3.01
N SER A 223 -17.52 23.16 -4.14
CA SER A 223 -17.83 22.48 -5.42
C SER A 223 -16.52 22.11 -6.11
N LEU A 224 -16.38 20.86 -6.54
CA LEU A 224 -15.16 20.40 -7.23
C LEU A 224 -14.99 21.10 -8.58
N GLN A 225 -16.09 21.35 -9.27
CA GLN A 225 -16.09 22.08 -10.53
C GLN A 225 -15.57 23.51 -10.35
N GLU A 226 -16.07 24.25 -9.36
CA GLU A 226 -15.62 25.61 -9.05
C GLU A 226 -14.12 25.64 -8.73
N ILE A 227 -13.63 24.66 -7.95
CA ILE A 227 -12.21 24.52 -7.65
C ILE A 227 -11.40 24.34 -8.94
N LEU A 228 -11.77 23.37 -9.78
CA LEU A 228 -11.03 23.06 -11.01
C LEU A 228 -11.04 24.24 -11.98
N ASP A 229 -12.18 24.89 -12.18
CA ASP A 229 -12.31 26.01 -13.11
C ASP A 229 -11.52 27.24 -12.67
N ALA A 230 -11.36 27.45 -11.36
CA ALA A 230 -10.56 28.53 -10.79
C ALA A 230 -9.05 28.26 -10.77
N HIS A 231 -8.63 26.99 -10.81
CA HIS A 231 -7.21 26.60 -10.82
C HIS A 231 -6.58 26.78 -12.21
N THR A 232 -6.27 28.03 -12.55
CA THR A 232 -5.54 28.39 -13.78
C THR A 232 -4.09 28.76 -13.50
N PRO A 233 -3.14 28.42 -14.38
CA PRO A 233 -1.72 28.72 -14.20
C PRO A 233 -1.46 30.23 -14.13
N PRO A 234 -0.65 30.73 -13.15
CA PRO A 234 -0.37 32.16 -13.02
C PRO A 234 0.27 32.80 -14.26
N ALA A 235 1.05 32.02 -15.02
CA ALA A 235 1.82 32.49 -16.17
C ALA A 235 1.18 32.15 -17.54
N GLY A 236 -0.05 31.62 -17.58
CA GLY A 236 -0.77 31.31 -18.83
C GLY A 236 -0.17 30.18 -19.70
N GLY A 237 1.02 29.66 -19.36
CA GLY A 237 1.76 28.66 -20.15
C GLY A 237 1.13 27.27 -20.25
N LEU A 238 0.02 26.99 -19.54
CA LEU A 238 -0.69 25.71 -19.55
C LEU A 238 -2.11 25.82 -20.13
N GLY A 239 -2.37 26.83 -20.97
CA GLY A 239 -3.66 27.03 -21.64
C GLY A 239 -4.79 27.36 -20.66
N SER A 240 -5.97 26.81 -20.91
CA SER A 240 -7.18 26.99 -20.09
C SER A 240 -7.15 26.25 -18.74
N GLY A 241 -6.03 25.58 -18.40
CA GLY A 241 -5.87 24.87 -17.13
C GLY A 241 -6.81 23.65 -17.01
N HIS A 242 -7.52 23.54 -15.88
CA HIS A 242 -8.36 22.39 -15.55
C HIS A 242 -9.83 22.53 -15.97
N LYS A 243 -10.17 23.57 -16.74
CA LYS A 243 -11.55 23.80 -17.19
C LYS A 243 -12.13 22.60 -17.93
N GLY A 244 -13.37 22.24 -17.60
CA GLY A 244 -14.10 21.11 -18.17
C GLY A 244 -13.68 19.73 -17.67
N LEU A 245 -12.59 19.61 -16.88
CA LEU A 245 -12.12 18.30 -16.39
C LEU A 245 -13.10 17.63 -15.43
N PHE A 246 -13.85 18.40 -14.63
CA PHE A 246 -14.85 17.84 -13.73
C PHE A 246 -15.84 16.96 -14.51
N ASP A 247 -16.43 17.51 -15.57
CA ASP A 247 -17.39 16.80 -16.40
C ASP A 247 -16.72 15.69 -17.21
N THR A 248 -15.53 15.91 -17.76
CA THR A 248 -14.77 14.87 -18.47
C THR A 248 -14.56 13.63 -17.58
N VAL A 249 -14.19 13.83 -16.31
CA VAL A 249 -14.01 12.74 -15.34
C VAL A 249 -15.36 12.16 -14.93
N ASN A 250 -16.30 13.00 -14.49
CA ASN A 250 -17.53 12.55 -13.86
C ASN A 250 -18.48 11.85 -14.85
N ASN A 251 -18.34 12.12 -16.15
CA ASN A 251 -19.12 11.49 -17.21
C ASN A 251 -18.49 10.22 -17.79
N SER A 252 -17.15 10.05 -17.72
CA SER A 252 -16.48 8.85 -18.23
C SER A 252 -16.14 7.86 -17.12
N LEU A 253 -16.79 6.70 -17.16
CA LEU A 253 -16.42 5.56 -16.29
C LEU A 253 -15.03 5.01 -16.63
N HIS A 254 -14.61 5.07 -17.90
CA HIS A 254 -13.27 4.63 -18.30
C HIS A 254 -12.18 5.55 -17.73
N PHE A 255 -12.42 6.86 -17.68
CA PHE A 255 -11.47 7.79 -17.05
C PHE A 255 -11.42 7.59 -15.53
N GLN A 256 -12.57 7.44 -14.87
CA GLN A 256 -12.64 7.13 -13.44
C GLN A 256 -11.93 5.82 -13.10
N LEU A 257 -12.18 4.76 -13.88
CA LEU A 257 -11.55 3.47 -13.67
C LEU A 257 -10.04 3.52 -13.94
N GLY A 258 -9.60 4.23 -14.98
CA GLY A 258 -8.19 4.47 -15.25
C GLY A 258 -7.48 5.14 -14.07
N LEU A 259 -8.06 6.21 -13.52
CA LEU A 259 -7.51 6.91 -12.35
C LEU A 259 -7.53 6.04 -11.09
N ALA A 260 -8.63 5.33 -10.84
CA ALA A 260 -8.76 4.43 -9.68
C ALA A 260 -7.72 3.30 -9.73
N LEU A 261 -7.54 2.67 -10.89
CA LEU A 261 -6.51 1.64 -11.08
C LEU A 261 -5.11 2.24 -10.94
N ALA A 262 -4.83 3.43 -11.47
CA ALA A 262 -3.53 4.07 -11.28
C ALA A 262 -3.21 4.27 -9.79
N SER A 263 -4.15 4.84 -9.03
CA SER A 263 -3.99 5.05 -7.58
C SER A 263 -3.85 3.73 -6.81
N VAL A 264 -4.73 2.76 -7.04
CA VAL A 264 -4.71 1.47 -6.34
C VAL A 264 -3.46 0.67 -6.70
N GLY A 265 -3.04 0.67 -7.96
CA GLY A 265 -1.83 -0.02 -8.42
C GLY A 265 -0.58 0.52 -7.76
N THR A 266 -0.44 1.85 -7.67
CA THR A 266 0.66 2.50 -6.93
C THR A 266 0.64 2.14 -5.45
N ILE A 267 -0.53 2.21 -4.79
CA ILE A 267 -0.65 1.85 -3.37
C ILE A 267 -0.38 0.36 -3.17
N THR A 268 -0.75 -0.52 -4.11
CA THR A 268 -0.48 -1.96 -4.02
C THR A 268 1.04 -2.25 -4.06
N SER A 269 1.79 -1.53 -4.90
CA SER A 269 3.25 -1.61 -4.88
C SER A 269 3.83 -1.05 -3.58
N LEU A 270 3.28 0.06 -3.07
CA LEU A 270 3.68 0.64 -1.78
C LEU A 270 3.46 -0.35 -0.62
N VAL A 271 2.34 -1.08 -0.61
CA VAL A 271 2.06 -2.16 0.35
C VAL A 271 3.16 -3.21 0.30
N ALA A 272 3.57 -3.66 -0.89
CA ALA A 272 4.67 -4.62 -1.03
C ALA A 272 5.98 -4.08 -0.44
N GLN A 273 6.35 -2.84 -0.77
CA GLN A 273 7.59 -2.20 -0.32
C GLN A 273 7.61 -1.95 1.20
N HIS A 274 6.48 -1.54 1.77
CA HIS A 274 6.40 -1.25 3.20
C HIS A 274 6.30 -2.52 4.04
N ILE A 275 5.54 -3.54 3.63
CA ILE A 275 5.39 -4.75 4.46
C ILE A 275 6.72 -5.49 4.63
N TYR A 276 7.56 -5.57 3.60
CA TYR A 276 8.83 -6.29 3.75
C TYR A 276 9.84 -5.52 4.62
N SER A 277 9.84 -4.19 4.57
CA SER A 277 10.80 -3.33 5.28
C SER A 277 10.33 -2.92 6.68
N LEU A 278 9.02 -2.81 6.88
CA LEU A 278 8.35 -2.47 8.13
C LEU A 278 7.27 -3.53 8.45
N PRO A 279 7.65 -4.74 8.89
CA PRO A 279 6.71 -5.85 9.08
C PRO A 279 5.60 -5.49 10.08
N PRO A 280 4.32 -5.48 9.69
CA PRO A 280 3.23 -5.08 10.59
C PRO A 280 2.70 -6.23 11.44
N TYR A 281 3.04 -7.48 11.10
CA TYR A 281 2.49 -8.67 11.74
C TYR A 281 3.57 -9.39 12.54
N ALA A 282 3.20 -9.83 13.74
CA ALA A 282 4.09 -10.54 14.64
C ALA A 282 4.65 -11.79 13.98
N PHE A 283 5.97 -11.95 14.05
CA PHE A 283 6.73 -13.09 13.52
C PHE A 283 6.75 -13.24 11.99
N LEU A 284 6.26 -12.24 11.24
CA LEU A 284 6.29 -12.29 9.77
C LEU A 284 7.71 -12.22 9.20
N ALA A 285 8.59 -11.42 9.81
CA ALA A 285 9.96 -11.22 9.35
C ALA A 285 10.81 -12.50 9.41
N GLN A 286 10.40 -13.47 10.23
CA GLN A 286 11.06 -14.76 10.42
C GLN A 286 10.49 -15.84 9.49
N ASP A 287 9.34 -15.61 8.85
CA ASP A 287 8.75 -16.50 7.85
C ASP A 287 9.13 -16.04 6.43
N PHE A 288 10.36 -16.37 6.05
CA PHE A 288 10.96 -15.90 4.79
C PHE A 288 10.16 -16.30 3.55
N THR A 289 9.58 -17.50 3.53
CA THR A 289 8.78 -17.97 2.37
C THR A 289 7.51 -17.15 2.24
N THR A 290 6.82 -16.88 3.35
CA THR A 290 5.63 -16.03 3.37
C THR A 290 5.97 -14.58 2.98
N GLN A 291 7.06 -14.01 3.49
CA GLN A 291 7.47 -12.65 3.16
C GLN A 291 7.80 -12.49 1.67
N ALA A 292 8.53 -13.45 1.09
CA ALA A 292 8.81 -13.49 -0.34
C ALA A 292 7.52 -13.62 -1.17
N ALA A 293 6.63 -14.54 -0.78
CA ALA A 293 5.34 -14.73 -1.46
C ALA A 293 4.48 -13.46 -1.44
N LEU A 294 4.37 -12.77 -0.29
CA LEU A 294 3.62 -11.53 -0.15
C LEU A 294 4.19 -10.41 -1.02
N TYR A 295 5.52 -10.22 -1.03
CA TYR A 295 6.15 -9.19 -1.84
C TYR A 295 5.92 -9.45 -3.33
N THR A 296 6.21 -10.67 -3.81
CA THR A 296 6.01 -11.05 -5.22
C THR A 296 4.54 -10.92 -5.62
N HIS A 297 3.63 -11.43 -4.79
CA HIS A 297 2.18 -11.37 -5.04
C HIS A 297 1.70 -9.94 -5.28
N HIS A 298 1.97 -9.03 -4.34
CA HIS A 298 1.51 -7.64 -4.46
C HIS A 298 2.18 -6.90 -5.61
N GLN A 299 3.46 -7.15 -5.91
CA GLN A 299 4.12 -6.52 -7.05
C GLN A 299 3.54 -6.97 -8.40
N TYR A 300 3.22 -8.26 -8.56
CA TYR A 300 2.55 -8.73 -9.77
C TYR A 300 1.15 -8.12 -9.92
N ILE A 301 0.36 -8.09 -8.84
CA ILE A 301 -0.97 -7.43 -8.86
C ILE A 301 -0.83 -5.95 -9.22
N ALA A 302 0.12 -5.23 -8.62
CA ALA A 302 0.37 -3.83 -8.93
C ALA A 302 0.66 -3.62 -10.42
N GLY A 303 1.49 -4.49 -11.03
CA GLY A 303 1.76 -4.46 -12.47
C GLY A 303 0.51 -4.66 -13.33
N PHE A 304 -0.33 -5.65 -13.01
CA PHE A 304 -1.60 -5.88 -13.72
C PHE A 304 -2.55 -4.68 -13.61
N ILE A 305 -2.72 -4.14 -12.40
CA ILE A 305 -3.60 -3.00 -12.14
C ILE A 305 -3.11 -1.75 -12.89
N LEU A 306 -1.80 -1.46 -12.86
CA LEU A 306 -1.22 -0.31 -13.57
C LEU A 306 -1.37 -0.43 -15.09
N CYS A 307 -1.13 -1.61 -15.67
CA CYS A 307 -1.40 -1.84 -17.10
C CYS A 307 -2.89 -1.60 -17.44
N GLY A 308 -3.80 -2.07 -16.59
CA GLY A 308 -5.23 -1.80 -16.70
C GLY A 308 -5.57 -0.30 -16.66
N ALA A 309 -4.88 0.48 -15.82
CA ALA A 309 -5.07 1.92 -15.75
C ALA A 309 -4.85 2.61 -17.10
N PHE A 310 -3.73 2.31 -17.77
CA PHE A 310 -3.43 2.85 -19.09
C PHE A 310 -4.37 2.31 -20.18
N ALA A 311 -4.76 1.03 -20.10
CA ALA A 311 -5.75 0.47 -21.03
C ALA A 311 -7.08 1.22 -20.95
N HIS A 312 -7.60 1.47 -19.75
CA HIS A 312 -8.82 2.25 -19.55
C HIS A 312 -8.66 3.73 -19.94
N GLY A 313 -7.47 4.31 -19.75
CA GLY A 313 -7.13 5.63 -20.29
C GLY A 313 -7.19 5.69 -21.83
N ALA A 314 -6.66 4.68 -22.51
CA ALA A 314 -6.75 4.57 -23.96
C ALA A 314 -8.20 4.38 -24.44
N ILE A 315 -8.99 3.54 -23.77
CA ILE A 315 -10.41 3.36 -24.09
C ILE A 315 -11.18 4.66 -23.91
N PHE A 316 -10.90 5.43 -22.84
CA PHE A 316 -11.45 6.78 -22.64
C PHE A 316 -11.14 7.68 -23.85
N PHE A 317 -9.88 7.74 -24.30
CA PHE A 317 -9.51 8.57 -25.43
C PHE A 317 -10.25 8.19 -26.72
N ILE A 318 -10.62 6.93 -26.92
CA ILE A 318 -11.37 6.50 -28.09
C ILE A 318 -12.85 6.83 -27.95
N ARG A 319 -13.47 6.41 -26.85
CA ARG A 319 -14.93 6.36 -26.70
C ARG A 319 -15.55 7.61 -26.12
N ASP A 320 -14.88 8.22 -25.15
CA ASP A 320 -15.51 9.19 -24.25
C ASP A 320 -14.89 10.59 -24.34
N TYR A 321 -13.66 10.71 -24.88
CA TYR A 321 -12.99 12.01 -25.03
C TYR A 321 -13.65 12.87 -26.11
N ASP A 322 -14.15 14.03 -25.67
CA ASP A 322 -14.65 15.12 -26.52
C ASP A 322 -13.59 16.25 -26.66
N PRO A 323 -13.01 16.46 -27.85
CA PRO A 323 -12.07 17.54 -28.11
C PRO A 323 -12.65 18.95 -27.91
N GLU A 324 -13.94 19.17 -28.18
CA GLU A 324 -14.55 20.50 -28.07
C GLU A 324 -14.72 20.90 -26.60
N GLN A 325 -15.23 19.97 -25.77
CA GLN A 325 -15.34 20.19 -24.32
C GLN A 325 -13.97 20.40 -23.66
N ASN A 326 -12.92 19.72 -24.14
CA ASN A 326 -11.59 19.77 -23.56
C ASN A 326 -10.66 20.80 -24.24
N LYS A 327 -11.19 21.65 -25.12
CA LYS A 327 -10.38 22.55 -25.94
C LYS A 327 -9.50 23.47 -25.11
N GLY A 328 -8.20 23.40 -25.36
CA GLY A 328 -7.19 24.24 -24.72
C GLY A 328 -6.91 23.93 -23.25
N ASN A 329 -7.59 22.94 -22.65
CA ASN A 329 -7.28 22.48 -21.30
C ASN A 329 -6.03 21.58 -21.28
N VAL A 330 -5.60 21.16 -20.09
CA VAL A 330 -4.37 20.35 -19.94
C VAL A 330 -4.40 19.02 -20.72
N LEU A 331 -5.58 18.41 -20.90
CA LEU A 331 -5.70 17.13 -21.59
C LEU A 331 -5.54 17.28 -23.11
N ALA A 332 -6.19 18.29 -23.70
CA ALA A 332 -5.99 18.62 -25.11
C ALA A 332 -4.52 18.97 -25.39
N ARG A 333 -3.90 19.76 -24.50
CA ARG A 333 -2.48 20.12 -24.64
C ARG A 333 -1.59 18.89 -24.70
N ILE A 334 -1.78 17.90 -23.82
CA ILE A 334 -1.00 16.64 -23.85
C ILE A 334 -1.06 15.97 -25.23
N LEU A 335 -2.23 15.98 -25.88
CA LEU A 335 -2.40 15.44 -27.22
C LEU A 335 -1.68 16.28 -28.29
N ASP A 336 -1.67 17.61 -28.15
CA ASP A 336 -1.01 18.53 -29.10
C ASP A 336 0.52 18.35 -29.18
N HIS A 337 1.14 17.82 -28.11
CA HIS A 337 2.60 17.56 -28.07
C HIS A 337 2.94 16.09 -27.79
N LYS A 338 2.05 15.17 -28.18
CA LYS A 338 2.23 13.73 -27.93
C LYS A 338 3.53 13.17 -28.52
N GLU A 339 3.97 13.66 -29.68
CA GLU A 339 5.20 13.22 -30.35
C GLU A 339 6.44 13.58 -29.53
N ALA A 340 6.42 14.72 -28.82
CA ALA A 340 7.50 15.10 -27.93
C ALA A 340 7.56 14.15 -26.72
N ILE A 341 6.43 13.84 -26.10
CA ILE A 341 6.36 12.90 -24.96
C ILE A 341 6.89 11.52 -25.37
N ILE A 342 6.37 10.99 -26.49
CA ILE A 342 6.75 9.66 -27.00
C ILE A 342 8.24 9.62 -27.35
N SER A 343 8.78 10.65 -28.01
CA SER A 343 10.20 10.69 -28.40
C SER A 343 11.14 10.76 -27.20
N HIS A 344 10.80 11.53 -26.15
CA HIS A 344 11.59 11.58 -24.93
C HIS A 344 11.57 10.26 -24.17
N LEU A 345 10.39 9.61 -24.04
CA LEU A 345 10.29 8.29 -23.43
C LEU A 345 11.08 7.23 -24.22
N SER A 346 11.09 7.32 -25.55
CA SER A 346 11.92 6.48 -26.41
C SER A 346 13.41 6.72 -26.17
N TRP A 347 13.83 7.98 -26.07
CA TRP A 347 15.23 8.32 -25.79
C TRP A 347 15.69 7.79 -24.43
N VAL A 348 14.91 8.00 -23.36
CA VAL A 348 15.24 7.47 -22.01
C VAL A 348 15.34 5.95 -22.04
N THR A 349 14.40 5.27 -22.70
CA THR A 349 14.41 3.81 -22.83
C THR A 349 15.67 3.31 -23.55
N LEU A 350 16.05 3.93 -24.67
CA LEU A 350 17.27 3.57 -25.41
C LEU A 350 18.53 3.88 -24.59
N PHE A 351 18.58 5.04 -23.95
CA PHE A 351 19.68 5.45 -23.10
C PHE A 351 19.90 4.44 -21.96
N LEU A 352 18.86 4.12 -21.19
CA LEU A 352 18.95 3.14 -20.12
C LEU A 352 19.32 1.75 -20.64
N GLY A 353 18.74 1.33 -21.77
CA GLY A 353 19.00 0.03 -22.40
C GLY A 353 20.45 -0.16 -22.79
N PHE A 354 21.01 0.79 -23.56
CA PHE A 354 22.39 0.71 -24.02
C PHE A 354 23.40 0.71 -22.88
N HIS A 355 23.23 1.59 -21.88
CA HIS A 355 24.21 1.72 -20.81
C HIS A 355 24.09 0.60 -19.77
N THR A 356 22.87 0.23 -19.37
CA THR A 356 22.69 -0.83 -18.37
C THR A 356 23.16 -2.18 -18.89
N LEU A 357 22.71 -2.57 -20.09
CA LEU A 357 23.16 -3.83 -20.70
C LEU A 357 24.65 -3.78 -21.03
N GLY A 358 25.15 -2.64 -21.51
CA GLY A 358 26.58 -2.46 -21.80
C GLY A 358 27.46 -2.69 -20.58
N LEU A 359 27.07 -2.18 -19.41
CA LEU A 359 27.80 -2.40 -18.15
C LEU A 359 27.74 -3.85 -17.68
N TYR A 360 26.57 -4.52 -17.77
CA TYR A 360 26.47 -5.95 -17.47
C TYR A 360 27.41 -6.78 -18.36
N VAL A 361 27.36 -6.58 -19.68
CA VAL A 361 28.20 -7.31 -20.64
C VAL A 361 29.68 -7.01 -20.41
N HIS A 362 30.06 -5.74 -20.16
CA HIS A 362 31.43 -5.38 -19.82
C HIS A 362 31.92 -6.14 -18.58
N ASN A 363 31.13 -6.14 -17.50
CA ASN A 363 31.48 -6.78 -16.24
C ASN A 363 31.59 -8.31 -16.38
N ASP A 364 30.71 -8.94 -17.16
CA ASP A 364 30.78 -10.37 -17.47
C ASP A 364 32.05 -10.72 -18.27
N VAL A 365 32.40 -9.92 -19.29
CA VAL A 365 33.58 -10.17 -20.13
C VAL A 365 34.88 -10.04 -19.33
N VAL A 366 35.04 -8.98 -18.53
CA VAL A 366 36.27 -8.81 -17.72
C VAL A 366 36.37 -9.85 -16.60
N GLN A 367 35.23 -10.31 -16.05
CA GLN A 367 35.18 -11.43 -15.11
C GLN A 367 35.62 -12.74 -15.79
N ALA A 368 35.10 -13.02 -16.99
CA ALA A 368 35.45 -14.20 -17.77
C ALA A 368 36.93 -14.23 -18.18
N PHE A 369 37.56 -13.06 -18.36
CA PHE A 369 39.00 -12.94 -18.59
C PHE A 369 39.86 -13.00 -17.32
N GLY A 370 39.26 -13.22 -16.14
CA GLY A 370 40.00 -13.33 -14.88
C GLY A 370 40.55 -12.01 -14.36
N THR A 371 39.98 -10.88 -14.80
CA THR A 371 40.37 -9.52 -14.35
C THR A 371 39.18 -8.80 -13.71
N PRO A 372 38.66 -9.29 -12.56
CA PRO A 372 37.50 -8.71 -11.88
C PRO A 372 37.70 -7.25 -11.45
N GLU A 373 38.94 -6.83 -11.19
CA GLU A 373 39.29 -5.46 -10.83
C GLU A 373 39.01 -4.42 -11.93
N LYS A 374 38.78 -4.89 -13.17
CA LYS A 374 38.42 -4.03 -14.31
C LYS A 374 36.91 -3.87 -14.50
N GLN A 375 36.11 -4.42 -13.59
CA GLN A 375 34.67 -4.16 -13.57
C GLN A 375 34.40 -2.70 -13.29
N ILE A 376 33.32 -2.19 -13.88
CA ILE A 376 32.81 -0.85 -13.59
C ILE A 376 31.75 -1.02 -12.49
N LEU A 377 32.14 -0.69 -11.26
CA LEU A 377 31.31 -0.79 -10.07
C LEU A 377 30.96 0.62 -9.59
N ILE A 378 29.73 1.05 -9.88
CA ILE A 378 29.24 2.39 -9.53
C ILE A 378 28.45 2.30 -8.22
N GLU A 379 28.90 3.03 -7.21
CA GLU A 379 28.18 3.14 -5.93
C GLU A 379 26.89 3.96 -6.06
N PRO A 380 25.76 3.50 -5.51
CA PRO A 380 24.49 4.24 -5.53
C PRO A 380 24.47 5.36 -4.47
N VAL A 381 25.42 6.31 -4.57
CA VAL A 381 25.67 7.36 -3.57
C VAL A 381 24.44 8.18 -3.23
N PHE A 382 23.53 8.43 -4.19
CA PHE A 382 22.28 9.14 -3.94
C PHE A 382 21.33 8.35 -3.05
N ALA A 383 21.22 7.04 -3.26
CA ALA A 383 20.38 6.19 -2.42
C ALA A 383 21.01 5.98 -1.03
N GLN A 384 22.34 5.81 -0.95
CA GLN A 384 23.07 5.75 0.32
C GLN A 384 22.90 7.06 1.13
N TRP A 385 22.93 8.21 0.45
CA TRP A 385 22.64 9.52 1.05
C TRP A 385 21.22 9.61 1.61
N ILE A 386 20.22 9.02 0.94
CA ILE A 386 18.85 8.93 1.48
C ILE A 386 18.82 8.03 2.73
N GLN A 387 19.47 6.87 2.71
CA GLN A 387 19.54 6.00 3.91
C GLN A 387 20.19 6.74 5.09
N ALA A 388 21.26 7.48 4.85
CA ALA A 388 21.91 8.30 5.87
C ALA A 388 21.04 9.47 6.33
N SER A 389 20.32 10.13 5.42
CA SER A 389 19.34 11.17 5.77
C SER A 389 18.27 10.66 6.73
N HIS A 390 17.96 9.36 6.64
CA HIS A 390 17.06 8.65 7.54
C HIS A 390 17.73 8.09 8.81
N GLY A 391 19.02 8.35 9.05
CA GLY A 391 19.69 7.97 10.30
C GLY A 391 20.56 6.72 10.22
N LYS A 392 20.77 6.15 9.03
CA LYS A 392 21.71 5.04 8.85
C LYS A 392 23.15 5.53 8.89
N SER A 393 23.90 5.14 9.91
CA SER A 393 25.26 5.66 10.17
C SER A 393 26.36 4.94 9.38
N GLY A 394 26.09 3.74 8.86
CA GLY A 394 27.09 2.86 8.24
C GLY A 394 27.82 3.42 7.00
N TYR A 395 27.29 4.47 6.36
CA TYR A 395 27.90 5.09 5.18
C TYR A 395 28.81 6.29 5.48
N GLY A 396 28.85 6.78 6.73
CA GLY A 396 29.71 7.89 7.13
C GLY A 396 29.26 9.30 6.67
N PHE A 397 28.03 9.43 6.18
CA PHE A 397 27.40 10.74 5.94
C PHE A 397 26.87 11.33 7.27
N ASP A 398 27.24 12.57 7.58
CA ASP A 398 26.79 13.31 8.78
C ASP A 398 25.78 14.42 8.40
N LEU A 399 24.51 14.04 8.20
CA LEU A 399 23.44 15.00 7.84
C LEU A 399 22.06 14.53 8.31
N LEU A 400 21.15 15.49 8.52
CA LEU A 400 19.78 15.23 8.96
C LEU A 400 19.76 14.20 10.12
N LEU A 401 19.05 13.08 10.01
CA LEU A 401 18.86 12.15 11.11
C LEU A 401 20.11 11.32 11.44
N SER A 402 21.13 11.24 10.57
CA SER A 402 22.43 10.64 10.96
C SER A 402 23.31 11.59 11.75
N SER A 403 22.97 12.89 11.77
CA SER A 403 23.67 13.92 12.53
C SER A 403 22.92 14.26 13.82
N SER A 404 23.51 13.92 14.96
CA SER A 404 22.96 14.23 16.29
C SER A 404 22.85 15.73 16.57
N ASN A 405 23.54 16.57 15.78
CA ASN A 405 23.50 18.02 15.89
C ASN A 405 22.47 18.69 14.95
N SER A 406 21.74 17.93 14.13
CA SER A 406 20.80 18.53 13.20
C SER A 406 19.48 18.94 13.87
N PRO A 407 18.81 20.01 13.40
CA PRO A 407 17.48 20.38 13.88
C PRO A 407 16.44 19.26 13.74
N ALA A 408 16.56 18.45 12.68
CA ALA A 408 15.66 17.32 12.43
C ALA A 408 15.79 16.23 13.49
N PHE A 409 17.03 15.94 13.92
CA PHE A 409 17.33 15.01 15.00
C PHE A 409 16.77 15.54 16.32
N TYR A 410 17.12 16.77 16.70
CA TYR A 410 16.69 17.37 17.97
C TYR A 410 15.16 17.45 18.11
N ALA A 411 14.44 17.77 17.03
CA ALA A 411 12.98 17.85 17.06
C ALA A 411 12.29 16.50 17.30
N SER A 412 12.96 15.39 17.00
CA SER A 412 12.36 14.04 17.02
C SER A 412 12.92 13.13 18.11
N GLN A 413 14.03 13.51 18.77
CA GLN A 413 14.81 12.69 19.69
C GLN A 413 14.04 12.12 20.90
N SER A 414 12.95 12.76 21.32
CA SER A 414 12.12 12.31 22.46
C SER A 414 10.80 11.68 22.05
N LEU A 415 10.60 11.42 20.76
CA LEU A 415 9.39 10.82 20.19
C LEU A 415 9.74 9.44 19.60
N TRP A 416 9.65 9.30 18.29
CA TRP A 416 9.85 8.04 17.54
C TRP A 416 11.31 7.76 17.16
N LEU A 417 12.18 8.77 17.25
CA LEU A 417 13.52 8.71 16.66
C LEU A 417 14.42 7.65 17.32
N PRO A 418 14.47 7.47 18.65
CA PRO A 418 15.32 6.45 19.26
C PRO A 418 15.02 5.03 18.77
N GLY A 419 13.74 4.62 18.75
CA GLY A 419 13.34 3.31 18.25
C GLY A 419 13.58 3.15 16.74
N TRP A 420 13.38 4.23 15.97
CA TRP A 420 13.73 4.24 14.55
C TRP A 420 15.24 4.06 14.29
N LEU A 421 16.09 4.79 15.02
CA LEU A 421 17.55 4.71 14.85
C LEU A 421 18.10 3.35 15.26
N GLU A 422 17.52 2.73 16.29
CA GLU A 422 17.81 1.35 16.66
C GLU A 422 17.48 0.40 15.50
N ALA A 423 16.26 0.50 14.95
CA ALA A 423 15.80 -0.37 13.88
C ALA A 423 16.60 -0.21 12.58
N ILE A 424 16.85 1.02 12.11
CA ILE A 424 17.52 1.29 10.82
C ILE A 424 19.02 0.93 10.84
N ASN A 425 19.65 0.92 12.02
CA ASN A 425 21.05 0.54 12.19
C ASN A 425 21.22 -0.93 12.59
N ASN A 426 20.13 -1.68 12.75
CA ASN A 426 20.17 -3.11 13.02
C ASN A 426 20.23 -3.92 11.72
N ASN A 427 21.36 -4.58 11.48
CA ASN A 427 21.61 -5.38 10.27
C ASN A 427 20.87 -6.72 10.23
N THR A 428 20.04 -7.06 11.21
CA THR A 428 19.27 -8.32 11.24
C THR A 428 17.86 -8.20 10.67
N ASN A 429 17.41 -6.99 10.30
CA ASN A 429 16.11 -6.74 9.69
C ASN A 429 16.24 -6.24 8.23
N SER A 430 15.11 -5.94 7.59
CA SER A 430 15.05 -5.48 6.20
C SER A 430 14.81 -3.97 6.03
N LEU A 431 14.85 -3.20 7.11
CA LEU A 431 14.65 -1.75 7.09
C LEU A 431 15.90 -1.07 6.50
N PHE A 432 15.77 -0.50 5.30
CA PHE A 432 16.88 0.13 4.56
C PHE A 432 18.12 -0.77 4.48
N LEU A 433 18.00 -1.93 3.81
CA LEU A 433 19.13 -2.83 3.55
C LEU A 433 20.34 -2.09 2.97
N THR A 434 21.54 -2.55 3.32
CA THR A 434 22.78 -1.97 2.77
C THR A 434 22.87 -2.26 1.29
N ILE A 435 23.00 -1.19 0.50
CA ILE A 435 23.08 -1.21 -0.96
C ILE A 435 24.48 -0.87 -1.47
N GLY A 436 24.84 -1.46 -2.61
CA GLY A 436 26.11 -1.24 -3.30
C GLY A 436 25.99 -1.31 -4.83
N PRO A 437 27.09 -1.61 -5.56
CA PRO A 437 27.11 -1.53 -7.01
C PRO A 437 26.16 -2.50 -7.73
N GLY A 438 25.93 -3.68 -7.16
CA GLY A 438 24.93 -4.62 -7.70
C GLY A 438 23.52 -4.03 -7.67
N ASP A 439 23.16 -3.37 -6.56
CA ASP A 439 21.88 -2.67 -6.42
C ASP A 439 21.75 -1.53 -7.43
N PHE A 440 22.83 -0.77 -7.67
CA PHE A 440 22.83 0.28 -8.68
C PHE A 440 22.41 -0.26 -10.06
N LEU A 441 23.03 -1.36 -10.52
CA LEU A 441 22.75 -1.92 -11.84
C LEU A 441 21.32 -2.47 -11.96
N VAL A 442 20.85 -3.21 -10.95
CA VAL A 442 19.48 -3.76 -11.00
C VAL A 442 18.42 -2.66 -10.93
N HIS A 443 18.65 -1.58 -10.19
CA HIS A 443 17.71 -0.44 -10.17
C HIS A 443 17.64 0.28 -11.53
N HIS A 444 18.75 0.35 -12.28
CA HIS A 444 18.73 0.87 -13.66
C HIS A 444 18.02 -0.08 -14.62
N ALA A 445 18.12 -1.40 -14.41
CA ALA A 445 17.33 -2.38 -15.17
C ALA A 445 15.82 -2.29 -14.85
N ILE A 446 15.45 -2.07 -13.58
CA ILE A 446 14.07 -1.78 -13.19
C ILE A 446 13.59 -0.48 -13.84
N ALA A 447 14.39 0.58 -13.80
CA ALA A 447 14.07 1.85 -14.45
C ALA A 447 13.85 1.66 -15.96
N LEU A 448 14.72 0.89 -16.64
CA LEU A 448 14.53 0.53 -18.04
C LEU A 448 13.18 -0.16 -18.27
N GLY A 449 12.85 -1.18 -17.48
CA GLY A 449 11.57 -1.90 -17.58
C GLY A 449 10.37 -0.98 -17.41
N LEU A 450 10.39 -0.11 -16.40
CA LEU A 450 9.32 0.86 -16.13
C LEU A 450 9.15 1.88 -17.25
N HIS A 451 10.25 2.46 -17.76
CA HIS A 451 10.20 3.45 -18.84
C HIS A 451 9.76 2.82 -20.16
N THR A 452 10.24 1.61 -20.48
CA THR A 452 9.82 0.88 -21.69
C THR A 452 8.33 0.54 -21.63
N THR A 453 7.85 0.02 -20.50
CA THR A 453 6.44 -0.30 -20.30
C THR A 453 5.57 0.95 -20.41
N THR A 454 6.00 2.05 -19.77
CA THR A 454 5.32 3.35 -19.85
C THR A 454 5.29 3.87 -21.28
N LEU A 455 6.39 3.79 -22.03
CA LEU A 455 6.45 4.17 -23.45
C LEU A 455 5.40 3.41 -24.27
N ILE A 456 5.34 2.08 -24.12
CA ILE A 456 4.39 1.23 -24.86
C ILE A 456 2.95 1.66 -24.55
N LEU A 457 2.62 1.77 -23.27
CA LEU A 457 1.27 2.11 -22.81
C LEU A 457 0.85 3.54 -23.17
N VAL A 458 1.73 4.53 -22.95
CA VAL A 458 1.48 5.93 -23.28
C VAL A 458 1.34 6.13 -24.78
N LYS A 459 2.25 5.57 -25.59
CA LYS A 459 2.13 5.64 -27.05
C LYS A 459 0.80 5.02 -27.51
N GLY A 460 0.45 3.85 -26.98
CA GLY A 460 -0.82 3.18 -27.28
C GLY A 460 -2.03 4.06 -27.01
N ALA A 461 -2.04 4.77 -25.87
CA ALA A 461 -3.12 5.69 -25.50
C ALA A 461 -3.15 6.97 -26.35
N LEU A 462 -2.00 7.61 -26.60
CA LEU A 462 -1.92 8.89 -27.32
C LEU A 462 -2.15 8.75 -28.84
N ASP A 463 -1.84 7.58 -29.41
CA ASP A 463 -2.12 7.25 -30.82
C ASP A 463 -3.44 6.48 -31.01
N ALA A 464 -4.22 6.29 -29.94
CA ALA A 464 -5.46 5.53 -29.96
C ALA A 464 -6.52 6.12 -30.90
N ARG A 465 -6.59 7.46 -30.96
CA ARG A 465 -7.56 8.16 -31.83
C ARG A 465 -7.13 8.23 -33.29
N GLY A 466 -5.83 8.13 -33.55
CA GLY A 466 -5.27 8.27 -34.89
C GLY A 466 -3.75 8.45 -34.87
N SER A 467 -3.11 7.94 -35.92
CA SER A 467 -1.69 8.17 -36.21
C SER A 467 -1.51 8.56 -37.68
N LYS A 468 -0.29 8.93 -38.10
CA LYS A 468 -0.02 9.21 -39.52
C LYS A 468 -0.33 8.02 -40.45
N LEU A 469 -0.17 6.79 -39.95
CA LEU A 469 -0.43 5.57 -40.70
C LEU A 469 -1.94 5.27 -40.82
N MET A 470 -2.71 5.58 -39.79
CA MET A 470 -4.16 5.36 -39.73
C MET A 470 -4.83 6.53 -39.00
N PRO A 471 -5.17 7.62 -39.72
CA PRO A 471 -5.69 8.86 -39.12
C PRO A 471 -7.08 8.71 -38.50
N ASP A 472 -7.88 7.78 -39.00
CA ASP A 472 -9.28 7.49 -38.68
C ASP A 472 -9.44 6.35 -37.65
N LYS A 473 -8.36 5.97 -36.94
CA LYS A 473 -8.35 4.82 -36.03
C LYS A 473 -9.48 4.81 -35.00
N LYS A 474 -9.88 5.97 -34.47
CA LYS A 474 -10.99 6.07 -33.51
C LYS A 474 -12.30 5.43 -34.03
N ASP A 475 -12.50 5.38 -35.34
CA ASP A 475 -13.75 4.90 -35.96
C ASP A 475 -13.86 3.36 -35.92
N PHE A 476 -12.76 2.67 -35.61
CA PHE A 476 -12.68 1.20 -35.52
C PHE A 476 -12.77 0.67 -34.07
N GLY A 477 -12.77 1.57 -33.09
CA GLY A 477 -12.79 1.21 -31.68
C GLY A 477 -11.44 0.76 -31.11
N TYR A 478 -11.45 0.19 -29.90
CA TYR A 478 -10.23 -0.14 -29.15
C TYR A 478 -9.54 -1.42 -29.64
N SER A 479 -10.29 -2.41 -30.10
CA SER A 479 -9.76 -3.71 -30.50
C SER A 479 -10.28 -4.06 -31.89
N PHE A 480 -9.35 -4.10 -32.85
CA PHE A 480 -9.57 -4.48 -34.24
C PHE A 480 -8.30 -5.18 -34.76
N PRO A 481 -8.38 -6.03 -35.81
CA PRO A 481 -7.26 -6.87 -36.23
C PRO A 481 -6.03 -6.12 -36.77
N CYS A 482 -6.19 -5.18 -37.70
CA CYS A 482 -5.11 -4.38 -38.28
C CYS A 482 -5.63 -3.11 -38.97
#